data_AF-W7QJP0-F1
#
_entry.id   AF-W7QJP0-F1
#
_cell.length_a   1.000
_cell.length_b   1.000
_cell.length_c   1.000
_cell.angle_alpha   90.00
_cell.angle_beta   90.00
_cell.angle_gamma   90.00
#
_symmetry.space_group_name_H-M   'P 1'
#
loop_
_entity.id
_entity.type
_entity.pdbx_description
1 polymer ?
#
loop_
_entity_poly.entity_id
_entity_poly.type
_entity_poly.pdbx_seq_one_letter_code
_entity_poly.pdbx_strand_id
1 'polypeptide(L)'
;MTTQAGIRVEAYPALVPDGDAFRIELFDHPGKAERAHRLGVARLAMARLPDQVKAIERLPGLNTCALLFAKVGSKRQLNEDVVEAVFTQVLTTSPLPRSQDELATRISRSSAELLPHAEALVATLQAGLEGHLAVTKALKGNLSLAQALVYSDIKAQMQRLVHPGFVGEAGEWLFEYPRYMEAALIRLEKAPRERMRDQMHMQMVQDLEARLAARRESQRRGGHEEPALVEFGWWIEELRVSLFAQQLGTRMPVSTKRLERRWAELTGSRPAGG
;
A
#
# COMPACT_ATOMS: atom_id res chain seq x y z
N MET A 1 -1.04 32.11 5.87
CA MET A 1 0.13 32.44 6.71
C MET A 1 -0.31 32.50 8.15
N THR A 2 0.40 31.83 9.04
CA THR A 2 0.16 31.90 10.49
C THR A 2 1.43 32.38 11.19
N THR A 3 1.26 33.17 12.25
CA THR A 3 2.37 33.72 13.03
C THR A 3 2.50 32.92 14.31
N GLN A 4 3.62 32.23 14.50
CA GLN A 4 3.98 31.58 15.76
C GLN A 4 5.35 32.13 16.20
N ALA A 5 5.42 32.74 17.39
CA ALA A 5 6.65 33.29 17.97
C ALA A 5 7.46 34.26 17.05
N GLY A 6 6.79 35.03 16.18
CA GLY A 6 7.44 35.99 15.28
C GLY A 6 8.04 35.40 13.99
N ILE A 7 7.93 34.08 13.78
CA ILE A 7 8.37 33.40 12.57
C ILE A 7 7.17 33.20 11.64
N ARG A 8 7.29 33.61 10.37
CA ARG A 8 6.30 33.33 9.33
C ARG A 8 6.42 31.86 8.94
N VAL A 9 5.42 31.06 9.30
CA VAL A 9 5.35 29.65 8.90
C VAL A 9 4.39 29.52 7.72
N GLU A 10 4.86 28.91 6.64
CA GLU A 10 4.00 28.52 5.52
C GLU A 10 3.09 27.39 6.00
N ALA A 11 1.78 27.59 5.86
CA ALA A 11 0.78 26.66 6.36
C ALA A 11 -0.02 26.13 5.18
N TYR A 12 -0.16 24.81 5.11
CA TYR A 12 -0.82 24.12 4.01
C TYR A 12 -2.20 23.64 4.46
N PRO A 13 -3.29 24.22 3.95
CA PRO A 13 -4.64 23.85 4.37
C PRO A 13 -5.05 22.50 3.78
N ALA A 14 -5.77 21.72 4.59
CA ALA A 14 -6.37 20.47 4.19
C ALA A 14 -7.77 20.31 4.79
N LEU A 15 -8.68 19.74 4.02
CA LEU A 15 -9.97 19.27 4.53
C LEU A 15 -9.74 18.00 5.35
N VAL A 16 -10.23 17.97 6.58
CA VAL A 16 -10.15 16.79 7.47
C VAL A 16 -11.52 16.49 8.10
N PRO A 17 -11.83 15.21 8.39
CA PRO A 17 -13.02 14.85 9.15
C PRO A 17 -12.98 15.40 10.59
N ASP A 18 -14.14 15.75 11.13
CA ASP A 18 -14.33 16.24 12.50
C ASP A 18 -15.67 15.73 13.06
N GLY A 19 -15.66 14.53 13.65
CA GLY A 19 -16.89 13.82 14.00
C GLY A 19 -17.76 13.58 12.77
N ASP A 20 -18.99 14.08 12.79
CA ASP A 20 -19.95 14.03 11.67
C ASP A 20 -19.79 15.22 10.69
N ALA A 21 -18.85 16.13 10.95
CA ALA A 21 -18.57 17.31 10.14
C ALA A 21 -17.19 17.24 9.48
N PHE A 22 -16.83 18.31 8.77
CA PHE A 22 -15.50 18.50 8.18
C PHE A 22 -14.99 19.89 8.52
N ARG A 23 -13.69 20.01 8.75
CA ARG A 23 -13.03 21.30 9.00
C ARG A 23 -11.81 21.46 8.10
N ILE A 24 -11.34 22.70 7.99
CA ILE A 24 -10.03 22.99 7.41
C ILE A 24 -8.99 23.00 8.53
N GLU A 25 -7.98 22.16 8.39
CA GLU A 25 -6.82 22.10 9.29
C GLU A 25 -5.56 22.56 8.56
N LEU A 26 -4.69 23.27 9.28
CA LEU A 26 -3.44 23.78 8.75
C LEU A 26 -2.29 22.85 9.14
N PHE A 27 -1.53 22.39 8.15
CA PHE A 27 -0.37 21.54 8.35
C PHE A 27 0.93 22.31 8.11
N ASP A 28 1.99 21.83 8.74
CA ASP A 28 3.37 22.33 8.65
C ASP A 28 4.15 21.78 7.45
N HIS A 29 3.60 20.79 6.73
CA HIS A 29 4.27 20.12 5.61
C HIS A 29 3.29 19.87 4.46
N PRO A 30 3.65 20.21 3.21
CA PRO A 30 2.72 20.12 2.06
C PRO A 30 2.28 18.69 1.79
N GLY A 31 3.19 17.71 1.90
CA GLY A 31 2.84 16.29 1.72
C GLY A 31 1.91 15.73 2.80
N LYS A 32 1.93 16.29 4.04
CA LYS A 32 0.96 15.91 5.07
C LYS A 32 -0.42 16.49 4.74
N ALA A 33 -0.46 17.77 4.39
CA ALA A 33 -1.69 18.43 3.97
C ALA A 33 -2.31 17.72 2.77
N GLU A 34 -1.54 17.39 1.74
CA GLU A 34 -2.08 16.74 0.54
C GLU A 34 -2.69 15.37 0.86
N ARG A 35 -2.00 14.52 1.64
CA ARG A 35 -2.52 13.21 2.05
C ARG A 35 -3.79 13.35 2.91
N ALA A 36 -3.76 14.23 3.90
CA ALA A 36 -4.92 14.50 4.76
C ALA A 36 -6.10 15.04 3.94
N HIS A 37 -5.84 15.98 3.02
CA HIS A 37 -6.85 16.58 2.18
C HIS A 37 -7.48 15.57 1.21
N ARG A 38 -6.65 14.73 0.59
CA ARG A 38 -7.09 13.62 -0.29
C ARG A 38 -8.08 12.72 0.43
N LEU A 39 -7.71 12.29 1.64
CA LEU A 39 -8.56 11.46 2.49
C LEU A 39 -9.84 12.20 2.91
N GLY A 40 -9.74 13.46 3.32
CA GLY A 40 -10.89 14.29 3.67
C GLY A 40 -11.87 14.48 2.51
N VAL A 41 -11.36 14.68 1.29
CA VAL A 41 -12.19 14.76 0.07
C VAL A 41 -12.91 13.45 -0.21
N ALA A 42 -12.21 12.31 -0.12
CA ALA A 42 -12.82 11.00 -0.30
C ALA A 42 -13.95 10.76 0.71
N ARG A 43 -13.70 11.02 2.00
CA ARG A 43 -14.71 10.88 3.06
C ARG A 43 -15.88 11.84 2.92
N LEU A 44 -15.65 13.09 2.50
CA LEU A 44 -16.73 14.01 2.22
C LEU A 44 -17.58 13.53 1.04
N ALA A 45 -16.97 12.95 0.01
CA ALA A 45 -17.70 12.34 -1.09
C ALA A 45 -18.51 11.11 -0.65
N MET A 46 -17.95 10.26 0.21
CA MET A 46 -18.67 9.12 0.81
C MET A 46 -19.93 9.59 1.56
N ALA A 47 -19.80 10.65 2.38
CA ALA A 47 -20.93 11.23 3.10
C ALA A 47 -22.01 11.80 2.17
N ARG A 48 -21.62 12.32 0.99
CA ARG A 48 -22.55 12.81 -0.04
C ARG A 48 -23.17 11.70 -0.90
N LEU A 49 -22.60 10.50 -0.92
CA LEU A 49 -23.01 9.38 -1.76
C LEU A 49 -23.27 8.10 -0.94
N PRO A 50 -24.16 8.14 0.08
CA PRO A 50 -24.37 7.00 0.98
C PRO A 50 -24.91 5.75 0.27
N ASP A 51 -25.65 5.92 -0.84
CA ASP A 51 -26.15 4.78 -1.62
C ASP A 51 -25.05 4.06 -2.39
N GLN A 52 -24.03 4.79 -2.87
CA GLN A 52 -22.85 4.20 -3.51
C GLN A 52 -21.99 3.45 -2.49
N VAL A 53 -21.83 4.01 -1.29
CA VAL A 53 -21.16 3.33 -0.16
C VAL A 53 -21.87 1.99 0.12
N LYS A 54 -23.19 2.00 0.32
CA LYS A 54 -23.98 0.79 0.57
C LYS A 54 -23.92 -0.21 -0.59
N ALA A 55 -23.87 0.26 -1.84
CA ALA A 55 -23.76 -0.61 -3.00
C ALA A 55 -22.41 -1.36 -3.01
N ILE A 56 -21.31 -0.67 -2.74
CA ILE A 56 -19.97 -1.27 -2.63
C ILE A 56 -19.90 -2.25 -1.46
N GLU A 57 -20.43 -1.90 -0.30
CA GLU A 57 -20.46 -2.78 0.88
C GLU A 57 -21.25 -4.09 0.66
N ARG A 58 -22.18 -4.08 -0.30
CA ARG A 58 -23.02 -5.23 -0.65
C ARG A 58 -22.44 -6.10 -1.77
N LEU A 59 -21.28 -5.74 -2.32
CA LEU A 59 -20.63 -6.55 -3.35
C LEU A 59 -20.38 -7.98 -2.83
N PRO A 60 -20.83 -9.03 -3.55
CA PRO A 60 -20.67 -10.42 -3.09
C PRO A 60 -19.21 -10.80 -2.81
N GLY A 61 -18.28 -10.37 -3.67
CA GLY A 61 -16.85 -10.65 -3.51
C GLY A 61 -16.24 -10.05 -2.23
N LEU A 62 -16.80 -8.95 -1.73
CA LEU A 62 -16.30 -8.31 -0.51
C LEU A 62 -16.57 -9.16 0.74
N ASN A 63 -17.69 -9.89 0.76
CA ASN A 63 -17.97 -10.86 1.83
C ASN A 63 -16.94 -12.00 1.83
N THR A 64 -16.57 -12.51 0.65
CA THR A 64 -15.52 -13.52 0.51
C THR A 64 -14.17 -12.99 1.00
N CYS A 65 -13.81 -11.77 0.60
CA CYS A 65 -12.59 -11.10 1.07
C CYS A 65 -12.56 -10.99 2.60
N ALA A 66 -13.67 -10.62 3.23
CA ALA A 66 -13.78 -10.52 4.69
C ALA A 66 -13.54 -11.88 5.40
N LEU A 67 -14.01 -12.98 4.81
CA LEU A 67 -13.76 -14.33 5.35
C LEU A 67 -12.28 -14.72 5.25
N LEU A 68 -11.64 -14.41 4.13
CA LEU A 68 -10.20 -14.64 3.93
C LEU A 68 -9.34 -13.79 4.88
N PHE A 69 -9.79 -12.57 5.19
CA PHE A 69 -9.11 -11.59 6.04
C PHE A 69 -9.34 -11.81 7.55
N ALA A 70 -10.26 -12.69 7.96
CA ALA A 70 -10.71 -12.84 9.36
C ALA A 70 -9.60 -13.18 10.39
N LYS A 71 -8.43 -13.67 9.95
CA LYS A 71 -7.26 -13.91 10.84
C LYS A 71 -6.31 -12.71 10.96
N VAL A 72 -6.52 -11.68 10.16
CA VAL A 72 -5.70 -10.46 10.10
C VAL A 72 -6.45 -9.29 10.74
N GLY A 73 -7.74 -9.14 10.46
CA GLY A 73 -8.57 -8.11 11.07
C GLY A 73 -10.07 -8.39 10.93
N SER A 74 -10.88 -7.38 11.25
CA SER A 74 -12.34 -7.52 11.22
C SER A 74 -12.94 -7.23 9.84
N LYS A 75 -14.11 -7.82 9.57
CA LYS A 75 -14.94 -7.51 8.39
C LYS A 75 -15.20 -6.00 8.26
N ARG A 76 -15.50 -5.33 9.37
CA ARG A 76 -15.78 -3.88 9.39
C ARG A 76 -14.58 -3.08 8.89
N GLN A 77 -13.38 -3.38 9.41
CA GLN A 77 -12.15 -2.71 8.97
C GLN A 77 -11.88 -2.90 7.49
N LEU A 78 -12.03 -4.14 6.96
CA LEU A 78 -11.80 -4.39 5.54
C LEU A 78 -12.82 -3.66 4.66
N ASN A 79 -14.10 -3.67 5.04
CA ASN A 79 -15.14 -2.97 4.29
C ASN A 79 -14.89 -1.47 4.25
N GLU A 80 -14.58 -0.86 5.39
CA GLU A 80 -14.25 0.58 5.49
C GLU A 80 -13.04 0.93 4.61
N ASP A 81 -11.98 0.11 4.66
CA ASP A 81 -10.75 0.28 3.87
C ASP A 81 -11.01 0.17 2.36
N VAL A 82 -11.80 -0.82 1.93
CA VAL A 82 -12.18 -0.99 0.51
C VAL A 82 -12.99 0.19 0.00
N VAL A 83 -14.03 0.62 0.74
CA VAL A 83 -14.86 1.76 0.30
C VAL A 83 -14.01 3.03 0.22
N GLU A 84 -13.20 3.32 1.24
CA GLU A 84 -12.33 4.49 1.26
C GLU A 84 -11.31 4.46 0.12
N ALA A 85 -10.71 3.29 -0.17
CA ALA A 85 -9.78 3.11 -1.29
C ALA A 85 -10.45 3.38 -2.64
N VAL A 86 -11.66 2.85 -2.88
CA VAL A 86 -12.43 3.10 -4.12
C VAL A 86 -12.68 4.59 -4.31
N PHE A 87 -13.25 5.26 -3.30
CA PHE A 87 -13.55 6.68 -3.38
C PHE A 87 -12.27 7.52 -3.56
N THR A 88 -11.18 7.14 -2.89
CA THR A 88 -9.88 7.80 -3.05
C THR A 88 -9.37 7.65 -4.48
N GLN A 89 -9.36 6.45 -5.05
CA GLN A 89 -8.81 6.19 -6.38
C GLN A 89 -9.64 6.86 -7.49
N VAL A 90 -10.97 6.91 -7.36
CA VAL A 90 -11.85 7.48 -8.39
C VAL A 90 -11.96 9.01 -8.28
N LEU A 91 -12.15 9.55 -7.07
CA LEU A 91 -12.55 10.96 -6.91
C LEU A 91 -11.40 11.90 -6.55
N THR A 92 -10.23 11.38 -6.17
CA THR A 92 -9.14 12.23 -5.67
C THR A 92 -7.98 12.38 -6.65
N THR A 93 -8.15 12.12 -7.94
CA THR A 93 -7.07 12.35 -8.92
C THR A 93 -6.71 13.84 -8.99
N SER A 94 -5.40 14.12 -9.06
CA SER A 94 -4.89 15.50 -9.04
C SER A 94 -5.34 16.30 -10.28
N PRO A 95 -5.64 17.61 -10.15
CA PRO A 95 -5.65 18.39 -8.91
C PRO A 95 -6.83 18.03 -7.99
N LEU A 96 -6.58 18.07 -6.67
CA LEU A 96 -7.61 17.82 -5.65
C LEU A 96 -8.63 18.98 -5.59
N PRO A 97 -9.94 18.69 -5.45
CA PRO A 97 -10.96 19.72 -5.24
C PRO A 97 -10.70 20.57 -3.99
N ARG A 98 -10.63 21.89 -4.16
CA ARG A 98 -10.41 22.90 -3.12
C ARG A 98 -11.67 23.68 -2.75
N SER A 99 -12.77 23.46 -3.45
CA SER A 99 -14.07 24.09 -3.18
C SER A 99 -15.23 23.09 -3.25
N GLN A 100 -16.39 23.49 -2.72
CA GLN A 100 -17.60 22.65 -2.77
C GLN A 100 -18.07 22.39 -4.21
N ASP A 101 -17.97 23.40 -5.08
CA ASP A 101 -18.37 23.32 -6.49
C ASP A 101 -17.43 22.42 -7.29
N GLU A 102 -16.13 22.48 -7.01
CA GLU A 102 -15.15 21.56 -7.62
C GLU A 102 -15.43 20.11 -7.22
N LEU A 103 -15.77 19.85 -5.96
CA LEU A 103 -16.13 18.50 -5.51
C LEU A 103 -17.45 18.05 -6.12
N ALA A 104 -18.47 18.91 -6.17
CA ALA A 104 -19.74 18.59 -6.82
C ALA A 104 -19.54 18.25 -8.30
N THR A 105 -18.72 19.04 -9.00
CA THR A 105 -18.33 18.80 -10.39
C THR A 105 -17.56 17.48 -10.55
N ARG A 106 -16.68 17.15 -9.61
CA ARG A 106 -15.94 15.88 -9.62
C ARG A 106 -16.88 14.69 -9.44
N ILE A 107 -17.78 14.77 -8.46
CA ILE A 107 -18.78 13.74 -8.18
C ILE A 107 -19.67 13.50 -9.41
N SER A 108 -20.22 14.56 -10.01
CA SER A 108 -21.12 14.43 -11.16
C SER A 108 -20.45 13.77 -12.37
N ARG A 109 -19.14 13.97 -12.54
CA ARG A 109 -18.35 13.39 -13.63
C ARG A 109 -17.98 11.93 -13.42
N SER A 110 -17.65 11.55 -12.19
CA SER A 110 -16.97 10.27 -11.92
C SER A 110 -17.78 9.29 -11.05
N SER A 111 -18.93 9.69 -10.48
CA SER A 111 -19.68 8.80 -9.57
C SER A 111 -20.15 7.50 -10.24
N ALA A 112 -20.38 7.51 -11.55
CA ALA A 112 -20.75 6.31 -12.31
C ALA A 112 -19.60 5.27 -12.40
N GLU A 113 -18.35 5.70 -12.18
CA GLU A 113 -17.16 4.83 -12.21
C GLU A 113 -16.93 4.11 -10.88
N LEU A 114 -17.55 4.56 -9.78
CA LEU A 114 -17.32 4.01 -8.44
C LEU A 114 -17.62 2.52 -8.35
N LEU A 115 -18.79 2.08 -8.83
CA LEU A 115 -19.20 0.68 -8.72
C LEU A 115 -18.38 -0.25 -9.63
N PRO A 116 -18.17 0.05 -10.94
CA PRO A 116 -17.28 -0.75 -11.78
C PRO A 116 -15.84 -0.83 -11.24
N HIS A 117 -15.32 0.28 -10.71
CA HIS A 117 -13.99 0.30 -10.09
C HIS A 117 -13.94 -0.56 -8.83
N ALA A 118 -14.97 -0.50 -7.99
CA ALA A 118 -15.08 -1.35 -6.81
C ALA A 118 -15.14 -2.84 -7.16
N GLU A 119 -15.88 -3.23 -8.20
CA GLU A 119 -15.93 -4.61 -8.66
C GLU A 119 -14.56 -5.12 -9.10
N ALA A 120 -13.81 -4.32 -9.88
CA ALA A 120 -12.47 -4.66 -10.32
C ALA A 120 -11.46 -4.76 -9.15
N LEU A 121 -11.53 -3.80 -8.22
CA LEU A 121 -10.69 -3.79 -7.01
C LEU A 121 -10.99 -5.01 -6.13
N VAL A 122 -12.27 -5.33 -5.91
CA VAL A 122 -12.69 -6.47 -5.07
C VAL A 122 -12.29 -7.81 -5.71
N ALA A 123 -12.42 -7.96 -7.03
CA ALA A 123 -11.97 -9.17 -7.72
C ALA A 123 -10.46 -9.40 -7.54
N THR A 124 -9.68 -8.32 -7.69
CA THR A 124 -8.23 -8.32 -7.47
C THR A 124 -7.88 -8.65 -6.02
N LEU A 125 -8.54 -7.99 -5.07
CA LEU A 125 -8.36 -8.20 -3.64
C LEU A 125 -8.66 -9.65 -3.25
N GLN A 126 -9.72 -10.23 -3.80
CA GLN A 126 -10.06 -11.63 -3.55
C GLN A 126 -8.95 -12.56 -4.02
N ALA A 127 -8.47 -12.40 -5.26
CA ALA A 127 -7.36 -13.21 -5.79
C ALA A 127 -6.08 -13.06 -4.95
N GLY A 128 -5.76 -11.83 -4.53
CA GLY A 128 -4.63 -11.55 -3.64
C GLY A 128 -4.76 -12.24 -2.27
N LEU A 129 -5.95 -12.19 -1.65
CA LEU A 129 -6.21 -12.82 -0.36
C LEU A 129 -6.28 -14.35 -0.43
N GLU A 130 -6.75 -14.92 -1.54
CA GLU A 130 -6.68 -16.36 -1.81
C GLU A 130 -5.22 -16.83 -1.93
N GLY A 131 -4.39 -16.08 -2.65
CA GLY A 131 -2.94 -16.30 -2.71
C GLY A 131 -2.27 -16.21 -1.34
N HIS A 132 -2.59 -15.17 -0.56
CA HIS A 132 -2.09 -15.01 0.81
C HIS A 132 -2.46 -16.20 1.71
N LEU A 133 -3.69 -16.72 1.60
CA LEU A 133 -4.12 -17.92 2.31
C LEU A 133 -3.32 -19.16 1.86
N ALA A 134 -3.06 -19.31 0.56
CA ALA A 134 -2.25 -20.41 0.02
C ALA A 134 -0.82 -20.38 0.57
N VAL A 135 -0.15 -19.22 0.55
CA VAL A 135 1.18 -19.03 1.13
C VAL A 135 1.16 -19.36 2.63
N THR A 136 0.18 -18.85 3.36
CA THR A 136 0.04 -19.10 4.81
C THR A 136 -0.18 -20.59 5.12
N LYS A 137 -0.89 -21.33 4.27
CA LYS A 137 -1.05 -22.78 4.40
C LYS A 137 0.27 -23.51 4.14
N ALA A 138 1.00 -23.14 3.10
CA ALA A 138 2.29 -23.73 2.76
C ALA A 138 3.33 -23.55 3.90
N LEU A 139 3.31 -22.40 4.58
CA LEU A 139 4.18 -22.11 5.72
C LEU A 139 3.89 -22.96 6.98
N LYS A 140 2.75 -23.67 7.04
CA LYS A 140 2.40 -24.58 8.14
C LYS A 140 2.80 -26.03 7.89
N GLY A 141 3.40 -26.33 6.73
CA GLY A 141 3.93 -27.65 6.40
C GLY A 141 5.10 -28.06 7.29
N ASN A 142 5.66 -29.24 7.01
CA ASN A 142 6.73 -29.82 7.82
C ASN A 142 8.04 -28.99 7.67
N LEU A 143 8.32 -28.14 8.65
CA LEU A 143 9.48 -27.26 8.69
C LEU A 143 10.77 -28.06 8.86
N SER A 144 11.57 -28.17 7.82
CA SER A 144 12.98 -28.51 8.01
C SER A 144 13.72 -27.29 8.60
N LEU A 145 14.65 -27.51 9.53
CA LEU A 145 15.47 -26.43 10.11
C LEU A 145 16.21 -25.63 9.01
N ALA A 146 16.56 -26.29 7.90
CA ALA A 146 17.18 -25.70 6.73
C ALA A 146 16.30 -24.69 5.97
N GLN A 147 14.97 -24.72 6.15
CA GLN A 147 14.02 -23.82 5.50
C GLN A 147 13.47 -22.73 6.43
N ALA A 148 13.83 -22.77 7.72
CA ALA A 148 13.29 -21.87 8.73
C ALA A 148 13.49 -20.38 8.37
N LEU A 149 14.66 -20.02 7.81
CA LEU A 149 14.95 -18.64 7.41
C LEU A 149 14.05 -18.17 6.25
N VAL A 150 13.87 -19.01 5.22
CA VAL A 150 13.00 -18.70 4.07
C VAL A 150 11.55 -18.54 4.53
N TYR A 151 11.09 -19.43 5.41
CA TYR A 151 9.73 -19.37 5.94
C TYR A 151 9.52 -18.12 6.79
N SER A 152 10.50 -17.76 7.62
CA SER A 152 10.45 -16.54 8.42
C SER A 152 10.40 -15.29 7.53
N ASP A 153 11.21 -15.23 6.48
CA ASP A 153 11.24 -14.10 5.55
C ASP A 153 9.92 -13.94 4.79
N ILE A 154 9.38 -15.04 4.22
CA ILE A 154 8.09 -15.02 3.52
C ILE A 154 6.96 -14.67 4.48
N LYS A 155 6.97 -15.22 5.71
CA LYS A 155 5.98 -14.87 6.73
C LYS A 155 6.01 -13.36 7.03
N ALA A 156 7.20 -12.78 7.17
CA ALA A 156 7.34 -11.34 7.39
C ALA A 156 6.84 -10.52 6.18
N GLN A 157 7.11 -10.98 4.96
CA GLN A 157 6.56 -10.36 3.73
C GLN A 157 5.04 -10.39 3.72
N MET A 158 4.41 -11.54 4.01
CA MET A 158 2.94 -11.67 4.05
C MET A 158 2.30 -10.74 5.08
N GLN A 159 2.94 -10.58 6.25
CA GLN A 159 2.48 -9.68 7.30
C GLN A 159 2.62 -8.20 6.93
N ARG A 160 3.57 -7.84 6.05
CA ARG A 160 3.73 -6.47 5.53
C ARG A 160 2.76 -6.15 4.40
N LEU A 161 2.43 -7.14 3.57
CA LEU A 161 1.49 -6.95 2.46
C LEU A 161 0.04 -6.95 2.94
N VAL A 162 -0.31 -7.83 3.90
CA VAL A 162 -1.70 -7.99 4.35
C VAL A 162 -1.79 -7.70 5.85
N HIS A 163 -2.21 -6.48 6.17
CA HIS A 163 -2.49 -5.96 7.51
C HIS A 163 -3.73 -5.06 7.49
N PRO A 164 -4.33 -4.69 8.64
CA PRO A 164 -5.46 -3.76 8.64
C PRO A 164 -5.08 -2.40 8.02
N GLY A 165 -5.82 -1.95 7.00
CA GLY A 165 -5.55 -0.70 6.26
C GLY A 165 -4.77 -0.87 4.95
N PHE A 166 -4.36 -2.10 4.60
CA PHE A 166 -3.49 -2.33 3.45
C PHE A 166 -4.12 -1.98 2.10
N VAL A 167 -5.46 -1.97 1.96
CA VAL A 167 -6.12 -1.73 0.67
C VAL A 167 -5.91 -0.29 0.23
N GLY A 168 -6.18 0.67 1.12
CA GLY A 168 -5.92 2.09 0.89
C GLY A 168 -4.42 2.38 0.76
N GLU A 169 -3.58 1.76 1.60
CA GLU A 169 -2.13 1.97 1.59
C GLU A 169 -1.45 1.44 0.31
N ALA A 170 -1.92 0.31 -0.23
CA ALA A 170 -1.39 -0.27 -1.46
C ALA A 170 -1.71 0.59 -2.68
N GLY A 171 -2.86 1.26 -2.70
CA GLY A 171 -3.30 2.03 -3.86
C GLY A 171 -3.31 1.17 -5.13
N GLU A 172 -2.63 1.64 -6.18
CA GLU A 172 -2.52 0.92 -7.46
C GLU A 172 -1.67 -0.36 -7.40
N TRP A 173 -0.86 -0.54 -6.36
CA TRP A 173 -0.05 -1.75 -6.19
C TRP A 173 -0.88 -2.94 -5.75
N LEU A 174 -2.12 -2.74 -5.29
CA LEU A 174 -3.03 -3.83 -4.97
C LEU A 174 -3.24 -4.77 -6.16
N PHE A 175 -3.22 -4.25 -7.38
CA PHE A 175 -3.33 -5.03 -8.62
C PHE A 175 -2.18 -6.03 -8.82
N GLU A 176 -1.06 -5.86 -8.12
CA GLU A 176 0.09 -6.76 -8.19
C GLU A 176 0.06 -7.86 -7.11
N TYR A 177 -0.85 -7.77 -6.14
CA TYR A 177 -0.88 -8.71 -5.01
C TYR A 177 -0.98 -10.18 -5.44
N PRO A 178 -1.86 -10.57 -6.38
CA PRO A 178 -1.89 -11.95 -6.85
C PRO A 178 -0.52 -12.45 -7.32
N ARG A 179 0.23 -11.61 -8.07
CA ARG A 179 1.57 -11.92 -8.57
C ARG A 179 2.61 -12.00 -7.44
N TYR A 180 2.52 -11.15 -6.43
CA TYR A 180 3.40 -11.23 -5.25
C TYR A 180 3.19 -12.52 -4.45
N MET A 181 1.94 -12.94 -4.27
CA MET A 181 1.63 -14.20 -3.58
C MET A 181 2.10 -15.41 -4.39
N GLU A 182 1.90 -15.39 -5.71
CA GLU A 182 2.40 -16.44 -6.60
C GLU A 182 3.93 -16.55 -6.58
N ALA A 183 4.63 -15.41 -6.59
CA ALA A 183 6.09 -15.38 -6.47
C ALA A 183 6.58 -16.00 -5.15
N ALA A 184 5.88 -15.75 -4.04
CA ALA A 184 6.18 -16.36 -2.75
C ALA A 184 5.98 -17.88 -2.76
N LEU A 185 4.93 -18.39 -3.41
CA LEU A 185 4.70 -19.83 -3.58
C LEU A 185 5.80 -20.50 -4.41
N ILE A 186 6.18 -19.89 -5.54
CA ILE A 186 7.28 -20.35 -6.39
C ILE A 186 8.59 -20.41 -5.60
N ARG A 187 8.87 -19.38 -4.79
CA ARG A 187 10.04 -19.37 -3.93
C ARG A 187 10.05 -20.55 -2.95
N LEU A 188 8.92 -20.81 -2.28
CA LEU A 188 8.79 -21.94 -1.34
C LEU A 188 9.09 -23.29 -2.01
N GLU A 189 8.69 -23.48 -3.26
CA GLU A 189 8.94 -24.70 -4.04
C GLU A 189 10.40 -24.85 -4.48
N LYS A 190 11.09 -23.75 -4.80
CA LYS A 190 12.49 -23.74 -5.28
C LYS A 190 13.52 -23.74 -4.15
N ALA A 191 13.22 -23.07 -3.04
CA ALA A 191 14.14 -22.88 -1.90
C ALA A 191 14.85 -24.16 -1.41
N PRO A 192 14.19 -25.34 -1.26
CA PRO A 192 14.89 -26.53 -0.77
C PRO A 192 16.01 -27.05 -1.70
N ARG A 193 15.93 -26.78 -3.01
CA ARG A 193 16.91 -27.21 -4.03
C ARG A 193 17.90 -26.11 -4.42
N GLU A 194 17.56 -24.84 -4.20
CA GLU A 194 18.39 -23.67 -4.54
C GLU A 194 18.89 -22.90 -3.29
N ARG A 195 19.16 -23.60 -2.18
CA ARG A 195 19.40 -23.00 -0.85
C ARG A 195 20.41 -21.85 -0.83
N MET A 196 21.60 -22.05 -1.38
CA MET A 196 22.65 -21.02 -1.37
C MET A 196 22.26 -19.78 -2.17
N ARG A 197 21.59 -19.96 -3.31
CA ARG A 197 21.12 -18.86 -4.15
C ARG A 197 19.99 -18.10 -3.45
N ASP A 198 19.03 -18.82 -2.86
CA ASP A 198 17.94 -18.19 -2.09
C ASP A 198 18.50 -17.37 -0.92
N GLN A 199 19.45 -17.92 -0.15
CA GLN A 199 20.09 -17.20 0.96
C GLN A 199 20.78 -15.92 0.50
N MET A 200 21.51 -15.96 -0.62
CA MET A 200 22.15 -14.77 -1.19
C MET A 200 21.11 -13.71 -1.59
N HIS A 201 20.05 -14.11 -2.30
CA HIS A 201 18.98 -13.19 -2.73
C HIS A 201 18.21 -12.62 -1.52
N MET A 202 17.94 -13.46 -0.51
CA MET A 202 17.28 -13.06 0.72
C MET A 202 18.10 -12.01 1.47
N GLN A 203 19.43 -12.17 1.56
CA GLN A 203 20.29 -11.17 2.20
C GLN A 203 20.23 -9.83 1.47
N MET A 204 20.29 -9.83 0.13
CA MET A 204 20.18 -8.60 -0.67
C MET A 204 18.87 -7.84 -0.39
N VAL A 205 17.76 -8.57 -0.27
CA VAL A 205 16.45 -7.99 0.03
C VAL A 205 16.40 -7.47 1.47
N GLN A 206 16.88 -8.25 2.44
CA GLN A 206 16.87 -7.88 3.86
C GLN A 206 17.72 -6.64 4.14
N ASP A 207 18.84 -6.48 3.46
CA ASP A 207 19.67 -5.28 3.57
C ASP A 207 18.90 -4.02 3.14
N LEU A 208 18.14 -4.09 2.05
CA LEU A 208 17.32 -2.97 1.58
C LEU A 208 16.13 -2.70 2.52
N GLU A 209 15.47 -3.75 3.02
CA GLU A 209 14.38 -3.65 3.98
C GLU A 209 14.84 -3.02 5.30
N ALA A 210 16.02 -3.41 5.80
CA ALA A 210 16.60 -2.85 7.02
C ALA A 210 16.92 -1.36 6.87
N ARG A 211 17.48 -0.95 5.73
CA ARG A 211 17.75 0.48 5.42
C ARG A 211 16.45 1.28 5.33
N LEU A 212 15.42 0.75 4.65
CA LEU A 212 14.11 1.37 4.57
C LEU A 212 13.47 1.53 5.96
N ALA A 213 13.51 0.48 6.79
CA ALA A 213 12.98 0.51 8.15
C ALA A 213 13.70 1.55 9.03
N ALA A 214 15.04 1.61 8.97
CA ALA A 214 15.82 2.59 9.71
C ALA A 214 15.51 4.03 9.27
N ARG A 215 15.34 4.27 7.97
CA ARG A 215 14.94 5.58 7.43
C ARG A 215 13.54 5.97 7.91
N ARG A 216 12.57 5.04 7.84
CA ARG A 216 11.21 5.25 8.37
C ARG A 216 11.23 5.64 9.84
N GLU A 217 11.99 4.93 10.66
CA GLU A 217 12.15 5.26 12.09
C GLU A 217 12.72 6.68 12.28
N SER A 218 13.75 7.05 11.52
CA SER A 218 14.34 8.38 11.61
C SER A 218 13.35 9.52 11.28
N GLN A 219 12.40 9.25 10.37
CA GLN A 219 11.37 10.19 9.92
C GLN A 219 10.09 10.18 10.76
N ARG A 220 9.83 9.14 11.58
CA ARG A 220 8.64 9.09 12.46
C ARG A 220 8.56 10.28 13.41
N ARG A 221 9.69 10.88 13.79
CA ARG A 221 9.73 12.14 14.56
C ARG A 221 9.01 13.31 13.89
N GLY A 222 8.83 13.26 12.57
CA GLY A 222 8.10 14.26 11.79
C GLY A 222 6.67 13.86 11.38
N GLY A 223 6.19 12.64 11.68
CA GLY A 223 4.82 12.19 11.36
C GLY A 223 4.47 12.12 9.86
N HIS A 224 5.48 12.14 8.98
CA HIS A 224 5.30 12.06 7.53
C HIS A 224 6.32 11.12 6.92
N GLU A 225 5.85 10.06 6.29
CA GLU A 225 6.65 9.29 5.35
C GLU A 225 6.56 9.94 3.97
N GLU A 226 7.73 10.16 3.36
CA GLU A 226 7.83 10.68 2.00
C GLU A 226 7.23 9.68 0.99
N PRO A 227 6.40 10.11 0.02
CA PRO A 227 5.81 9.20 -0.97
C PRO A 227 6.82 8.32 -1.71
N ALA A 228 8.02 8.84 -1.94
CA ALA A 228 9.08 8.11 -2.63
C ALA A 228 9.68 6.96 -1.78
N LEU A 229 9.58 7.01 -0.44
CA LEU A 229 9.93 5.88 0.44
C LEU A 229 8.85 4.81 0.47
N VAL A 230 7.58 5.21 0.40
CA VAL A 230 6.46 4.27 0.21
C VAL A 230 6.65 3.53 -1.12
N GLU A 231 6.91 4.26 -2.19
CA GLU A 231 7.22 3.71 -3.52
C GLU A 231 8.42 2.74 -3.48
N PHE A 232 9.48 3.10 -2.75
CA PHE A 232 10.65 2.24 -2.60
C PHE A 232 10.32 0.88 -1.94
N GLY A 233 9.34 0.84 -1.03
CA GLY A 233 8.83 -0.42 -0.48
C GLY A 233 8.29 -1.34 -1.58
N TRP A 234 7.53 -0.80 -2.54
CA TRP A 234 7.01 -1.57 -3.67
C TRP A 234 8.09 -2.03 -4.64
N TRP A 235 9.16 -1.23 -4.82
CA TRP A 235 10.32 -1.66 -5.61
C TRP A 235 10.99 -2.90 -5.00
N ILE A 236 11.00 -3.04 -3.67
CA ILE A 236 11.52 -4.23 -2.99
C ILE A 236 10.65 -5.45 -3.31
N GLU A 237 9.33 -5.30 -3.35
CA GLU A 237 8.42 -6.39 -3.74
C GLU A 237 8.63 -6.81 -5.21
N GLU A 238 8.84 -5.85 -6.12
CA GLU A 238 9.24 -6.15 -7.51
C GLU A 238 10.60 -6.86 -7.57
N LEU A 239 11.58 -6.46 -6.75
CA LEU A 239 12.87 -7.14 -6.67
C LEU A 239 12.69 -8.59 -6.18
N ARG A 240 11.81 -8.83 -5.20
CA ARG A 240 11.48 -10.19 -4.73
C ARG A 240 10.95 -11.04 -5.89
N VAL A 241 10.03 -10.52 -6.71
CA VAL A 241 9.55 -11.24 -7.91
C VAL A 241 10.71 -11.52 -8.88
N SER A 242 11.54 -10.53 -9.17
CA SER A 242 12.70 -10.66 -10.07
C SER A 242 13.75 -11.68 -9.59
N LEU A 243 13.94 -11.81 -8.28
CA LEU A 243 14.95 -12.72 -7.72
C LEU A 243 14.45 -14.16 -7.56
N PHE A 244 13.17 -14.34 -7.23
CA PHE A 244 12.64 -15.65 -6.84
C PHE A 244 11.70 -16.28 -7.89
N ALA A 245 11.08 -15.46 -8.74
CA ALA A 245 10.04 -15.89 -9.67
C ALA A 245 10.10 -15.14 -11.01
N GLN A 246 11.28 -15.10 -11.64
CA GLN A 246 11.54 -14.39 -12.90
C GLN A 246 10.51 -14.63 -14.00
N GLN A 247 9.95 -15.85 -14.06
CA GLN A 247 8.97 -16.22 -15.08
C GLN A 247 7.65 -15.42 -15.00
N LEU A 248 7.35 -14.76 -13.88
CA LEU A 248 6.15 -13.94 -13.72
C LEU A 248 6.30 -12.53 -14.28
N GLY A 249 7.52 -12.09 -14.56
CA GLY A 249 7.80 -10.70 -14.92
C GLY A 249 7.56 -9.71 -13.79
N THR A 250 7.93 -8.45 -14.03
CA THR A 250 7.81 -7.35 -13.09
C THR A 250 7.04 -6.20 -13.70
N ARG A 251 6.33 -5.42 -12.88
CA ARG A 251 5.58 -4.23 -13.32
C ARG A 251 6.49 -3.18 -13.97
N MET A 252 7.75 -3.16 -13.54
CA MET A 252 8.78 -2.26 -14.04
C MET A 252 10.16 -2.94 -14.02
N PRO A 253 11.14 -2.47 -14.83
CA PRO A 253 12.49 -3.01 -14.79
C PRO A 253 13.17 -2.78 -13.43
N VAL A 254 13.49 -3.86 -12.73
CA VAL A 254 14.12 -3.82 -11.41
C VAL A 254 15.36 -4.72 -11.34
N SER A 255 16.29 -4.34 -10.48
CA SER A 255 17.47 -5.13 -10.10
C SER A 255 18.07 -4.53 -8.83
N THR A 256 18.92 -5.28 -8.12
CA THR A 256 19.61 -4.77 -6.93
C THR A 256 20.37 -3.47 -7.24
N LYS A 257 21.07 -3.38 -8.38
CA LYS A 257 21.77 -2.16 -8.80
C LYS A 257 20.83 -0.96 -9.00
N ARG A 258 19.62 -1.19 -9.53
CA ARG A 258 18.61 -0.13 -9.70
C ARG A 258 18.05 0.35 -8.36
N LEU A 259 17.77 -0.57 -7.44
CA LEU A 259 17.29 -0.21 -6.10
C LEU A 259 18.38 0.52 -5.30
N GLU A 260 19.64 0.10 -5.38
CA GLU A 260 20.75 0.81 -4.72
C GLU A 260 20.92 2.24 -5.25
N ARG A 261 20.82 2.44 -6.56
CA ARG A 261 20.82 3.78 -7.15
C ARG A 261 19.64 4.62 -6.67
N ARG A 262 18.42 4.05 -6.68
CA ARG A 262 17.21 4.73 -6.21
C ARG A 262 17.34 5.10 -4.74
N TRP A 263 17.88 4.21 -3.91
CA TRP A 263 18.12 4.46 -2.49
C TRP A 263 19.09 5.63 -2.27
N ALA A 264 20.21 5.65 -2.99
CA ALA A 264 21.19 6.73 -2.99
C ALA A 264 20.55 8.10 -3.35
N GLU A 265 19.70 8.13 -4.37
CA GLU A 265 18.94 9.33 -4.77
C GLU A 265 17.99 9.80 -3.65
N LEU A 266 17.30 8.87 -2.97
CA LEU A 266 16.37 9.17 -1.87
C LEU A 266 17.08 9.66 -0.59
N THR A 267 18.29 9.19 -0.32
CA THR A 267 19.03 9.57 0.89
C THR A 267 20.06 10.68 0.65
N GLY A 268 20.17 11.21 -0.57
CA GLY A 268 21.20 12.18 -0.95
C GLY A 268 22.63 11.64 -0.81
N SER A 269 22.78 10.32 -0.72
CA SER A 269 24.08 9.65 -0.58
C SER A 269 24.58 9.28 -1.97
N ARG A 270 25.84 9.57 -2.31
CA ARG A 270 26.40 9.12 -3.61
C ARG A 270 26.33 7.58 -3.66
N PRO A 271 25.88 6.97 -4.77
CA PRO A 271 25.85 5.51 -4.88
C PRO A 271 27.28 4.95 -4.71
N ALA A 272 27.41 3.92 -3.88
CA ALA A 272 28.69 3.25 -3.66
C ALA A 272 29.08 2.47 -4.92
N GLY A 273 29.89 3.09 -5.79
CA GLY A 273 30.70 2.43 -6.81
C GLY A 273 29.99 2.09 -8.13
N GLY A 274 30.67 2.45 -9.23
CA GLY A 274 30.30 2.13 -10.62
C GLY A 274 30.61 0.69 -11.00
#